data_AF-A0A6G3X9U3-F1
#
_entry.id   AF-A0A6G3X9U3-F1
#
_cell.length_a   1.000
_cell.length_b   1.000
_cell.length_c   1.000
_cell.angle_alpha   90.00
_cell.angle_beta   90.00
_cell.angle_gamma   90.00
#
_symmetry.space_group_name_H-M   'P 1'
#
loop_
_entity.id
_entity.type
_entity.pdbx_description
1 polymer ?
#
loop_
_entity_poly.entity_id
_entity_poly.type
_entity_poly.pdbx_seq_one_letter_code
_entity_poly.pdbx_strand_id
1 'polypeptide(L)'
;VWMVLVVLAPSFAWCAVPLFYTGLRILPPRAALALVALLTAFVVAAQLRLAEGFDPNLVLAPPAVAAVATAVFVHMQRQAVRQRELAARQRELIDDLLRTRRELAATERREGTLAERQRLSMEIHDTLAQGLSSQQMLLQAADRTWGADPEAARRHVRTATGIAERNLAEARRFVHDLAPADLAEGGGL
;
A
#
# COMPACT_ATOMS: atom_id res chain seq x y z
N VAL A 1 -39.34 38.92 -3.23
CA VAL A 1 -39.67 39.14 -1.81
C VAL A 1 -38.53 39.83 -1.05
N TRP A 2 -37.31 39.25 -0.99
CA TRP A 2 -36.17 39.88 -0.28
C TRP A 2 -35.77 41.28 -0.81
N MET A 3 -35.72 41.48 -2.13
CA MET A 3 -35.43 42.81 -2.71
C MET A 3 -36.43 43.90 -2.30
N VAL A 4 -37.70 43.51 -2.08
CA VAL A 4 -38.77 44.44 -1.64
C VAL A 4 -38.59 44.81 -0.16
N LEU A 5 -38.09 43.89 0.66
CA LEU A 5 -37.82 44.11 2.08
C LEU A 5 -36.61 45.01 2.33
N VAL A 6 -35.56 44.91 1.50
CA VAL A 6 -34.37 45.79 1.59
C VAL A 6 -34.73 47.25 1.31
N VAL A 7 -35.69 47.50 0.42
CA VAL A 7 -36.17 48.86 0.10
C VAL A 7 -37.02 49.43 1.24
N LEU A 8 -37.67 48.59 2.05
CA LEU A 8 -38.52 49.02 3.17
C LEU A 8 -37.76 49.27 4.48
N ALA A 9 -36.64 48.59 4.71
CA ALA A 9 -35.85 48.73 5.92
C ALA A 9 -34.36 48.42 5.64
N PRO A 10 -33.44 49.40 5.76
CA PRO A 10 -32.00 49.23 5.49
C PRO A 10 -31.32 48.12 6.32
N SER A 11 -31.89 47.78 7.49
CA SER A 11 -31.40 46.72 8.38
C SER A 11 -31.45 45.31 7.76
N PHE A 12 -32.29 45.07 6.75
CA PHE A 12 -32.38 43.77 6.08
C PHE A 12 -31.26 43.48 5.07
N ALA A 13 -30.38 44.46 4.79
CA ALA A 13 -29.19 44.25 3.97
C ALA A 13 -28.26 43.17 4.56
N TRP A 14 -28.29 42.95 5.88
CA TRP A 14 -27.52 41.91 6.57
C TRP A 14 -27.95 40.48 6.21
N CYS A 15 -29.19 40.26 5.76
CA CYS A 15 -29.65 38.97 5.23
C CYS A 15 -29.08 38.63 3.84
N ALA A 16 -28.32 39.53 3.21
CA ALA A 16 -27.58 39.22 2.00
C ALA A 16 -26.49 38.16 2.27
N VAL A 17 -25.83 38.21 3.43
CA VAL A 17 -24.66 37.37 3.73
C VAL A 17 -24.96 35.86 3.64
N PRO A 18 -26.06 35.32 4.20
CA PRO A 18 -26.46 33.93 3.99
C PRO A 18 -26.81 33.56 2.55
N LEU A 19 -27.40 34.50 1.79
CA LEU A 19 -27.73 34.32 0.37
C LEU A 19 -26.48 34.31 -0.51
N PHE A 20 -25.51 35.18 -0.22
CA PHE A 20 -24.17 35.18 -0.81
C PHE A 20 -23.47 33.83 -0.57
N TYR A 21 -23.48 33.36 0.68
CA TYR A 21 -22.84 32.10 1.05
C TYR A 21 -23.51 30.89 0.38
N THR A 22 -24.84 30.88 0.31
CA THR A 22 -25.63 29.83 -0.36
C THR A 22 -25.41 29.86 -1.88
N GLY A 23 -25.37 31.04 -2.51
CA GLY A 23 -25.10 31.20 -3.94
C GLY A 23 -23.69 30.79 -4.33
N LEU A 24 -22.68 31.14 -3.52
CA LEU A 24 -21.29 30.70 -3.69
C LEU A 24 -21.17 29.17 -3.63
N ARG A 25 -21.96 28.50 -2.78
CA ARG A 25 -21.91 27.03 -2.65
C ARG A 25 -22.54 26.25 -3.80
N ILE A 26 -23.56 26.82 -4.47
CA ILE A 26 -24.39 26.09 -5.44
C ILE A 26 -23.99 26.41 -6.89
N LEU A 27 -23.44 27.60 -7.17
CA LEU A 27 -23.14 28.05 -8.53
C LEU A 27 -21.66 27.87 -8.92
N PRO A 28 -21.35 27.68 -10.22
CA PRO A 28 -19.98 27.67 -10.72
C PRO A 28 -19.29 29.02 -10.44
N PRO A 29 -17.96 29.03 -10.20
CA PRO A 29 -17.24 30.17 -9.62
C PRO A 29 -17.41 31.49 -10.39
N ARG A 30 -17.56 31.43 -11.72
CA ARG A 30 -17.83 32.62 -12.55
C ARG A 30 -19.23 33.20 -12.31
N ALA A 31 -20.23 32.34 -12.17
CA ALA A 31 -21.60 32.75 -11.89
C ALA A 31 -21.77 33.22 -10.44
N ALA A 32 -21.02 32.61 -9.51
CA ALA A 32 -20.97 33.08 -8.13
C ALA A 32 -20.35 34.49 -8.03
N LEU A 33 -19.24 34.76 -8.73
CA LEU A 33 -18.63 36.10 -8.82
C LEU A 33 -19.59 37.13 -9.45
N ALA A 34 -20.29 36.76 -10.53
CA ALA A 34 -21.26 37.64 -11.18
C ALA A 34 -22.44 37.96 -10.24
N LEU A 35 -22.98 36.95 -9.55
CA LEU A 35 -24.06 37.11 -8.57
C LEU A 35 -23.62 38.00 -7.40
N VAL A 36 -22.39 37.81 -6.92
CA VAL A 36 -21.77 38.61 -5.86
C VAL A 36 -21.72 40.09 -6.27
N ALA A 37 -21.17 40.38 -7.46
CA ALA A 37 -21.06 41.74 -7.97
C ALA A 37 -22.42 42.40 -8.18
N LEU A 38 -23.40 41.66 -8.72
CA LEU A 38 -24.77 42.14 -8.95
C LEU A 38 -25.48 42.52 -7.64
N LEU A 39 -25.37 41.67 -6.62
CA LEU A 39 -25.96 41.91 -5.31
C LEU A 39 -25.27 43.08 -4.58
N THR A 40 -23.94 43.17 -4.65
CA THR A 40 -23.20 44.30 -4.07
C THR A 40 -23.57 45.61 -4.73
N ALA A 41 -23.63 45.66 -6.07
CA ALA A 41 -24.05 46.84 -6.81
C ALA A 41 -25.50 47.26 -6.47
N PHE A 42 -26.40 46.28 -6.30
CA PHE A 42 -27.78 46.53 -5.91
C PHE A 42 -27.89 47.13 -4.50
N VAL A 43 -27.15 46.58 -3.52
CA VAL A 43 -27.13 47.09 -2.13
C VAL A 43 -26.57 48.51 -2.09
N VAL A 44 -25.48 48.80 -2.82
CA VAL A 44 -24.90 50.15 -2.89
C VAL A 44 -25.89 51.14 -3.55
N ALA A 45 -26.53 50.76 -4.65
CA ALA A 45 -27.50 51.62 -5.34
C ALA A 45 -28.75 51.91 -4.48
N ALA A 46 -29.24 50.92 -3.72
CA ALA A 46 -30.35 51.08 -2.81
C ALA A 46 -29.99 52.03 -1.64
N GLN A 47 -28.80 51.87 -1.05
CA GLN A 47 -28.38 52.71 0.08
C GLN A 47 -28.14 54.18 -0.33
N LEU A 48 -27.54 54.42 -1.49
CA LEU A 48 -27.37 55.78 -2.02
C LEU A 48 -28.71 56.49 -2.29
N ARG A 49 -29.79 55.74 -2.57
CA ARG A 49 -31.13 56.32 -2.77
C ARG A 49 -31.88 56.64 -1.47
N LEU A 50 -31.52 56.02 -0.36
CA LEU A 50 -32.23 56.12 0.93
C LEU A 50 -31.51 56.95 1.99
N ALA A 51 -30.26 57.37 1.73
CA ALA A 51 -29.47 58.11 2.70
C ALA A 51 -29.79 59.62 2.68
N GLU A 52 -30.23 60.18 3.80
CA GLU A 52 -30.41 61.63 4.01
C GLU A 52 -29.08 62.36 4.33
N GLY A 53 -27.97 61.62 4.48
CA GLY A 53 -26.60 62.11 4.68
C GLY A 53 -25.52 61.10 4.23
N PHE A 54 -24.32 61.59 3.90
CA PHE A 54 -23.23 60.74 3.37
C PHE A 54 -22.46 60.05 4.50
N ASP A 55 -22.74 58.77 4.75
CA ASP A 55 -21.99 57.94 5.71
C ASP A 55 -21.08 56.94 4.95
N PRO A 56 -19.76 57.17 4.87
CA PRO A 56 -18.82 56.33 4.12
C PRO A 56 -18.85 54.84 4.49
N ASN A 57 -19.19 54.52 5.74
CA ASN A 57 -19.23 53.15 6.24
C ASN A 57 -20.31 52.29 5.56
N LEU A 58 -21.44 52.89 5.18
CA LEU A 58 -22.57 52.20 4.53
C LEU A 58 -22.26 51.79 3.09
N VAL A 59 -21.36 52.53 2.43
CA VAL A 59 -20.92 52.27 1.05
C VAL A 59 -19.75 51.29 1.01
N LEU A 60 -18.85 51.32 2.00
CA LEU A 60 -17.61 50.56 2.00
C LEU A 60 -17.74 49.14 2.58
N ALA A 61 -18.65 48.92 3.54
CA ALA A 61 -18.80 47.64 4.22
C ALA A 61 -19.28 46.48 3.31
N PRO A 62 -20.31 46.65 2.43
CA PRO A 62 -20.77 45.55 1.58
C PRO A 62 -19.74 45.05 0.56
N PRO A 63 -18.99 45.92 -0.15
CA PRO A 63 -17.89 45.48 -1.01
C PRO A 63 -16.77 44.77 -0.24
N ALA A 64 -16.43 45.24 0.96
CA ALA A 64 -15.39 44.61 1.78
C ALA A 64 -15.78 43.18 2.19
N VAL A 65 -17.02 42.97 2.64
CA VAL A 65 -17.52 41.62 2.99
C VAL A 65 -17.59 40.71 1.76
N ALA A 66 -18.06 41.23 0.62
CA ALA A 66 -18.09 40.48 -0.64
C ALA A 66 -16.68 40.07 -1.11
N ALA A 67 -15.70 40.97 -0.97
CA ALA A 67 -14.31 40.69 -1.31
C ALA A 67 -13.72 39.59 -0.42
N VAL A 68 -13.94 39.67 0.90
CA VAL A 68 -13.47 38.64 1.84
C VAL A 68 -14.14 37.29 1.59
N ALA A 69 -15.46 37.25 1.41
CA ALA A 69 -16.19 36.01 1.14
C ALA A 69 -15.72 35.35 -0.17
N THR A 70 -15.50 36.15 -1.21
CA THR A 70 -14.97 35.69 -2.49
C THR A 70 -13.54 35.15 -2.34
N ALA A 71 -12.68 35.87 -1.62
CA ALA A 71 -11.30 35.46 -1.38
C ALA A 71 -11.24 34.11 -0.64
N VAL A 72 -12.05 33.93 0.41
CA VAL A 72 -12.16 32.68 1.17
C VAL A 72 -12.68 31.55 0.28
N PHE A 73 -13.72 31.79 -0.52
CA PHE A 73 -14.28 30.78 -1.42
C PHE A 73 -13.26 30.30 -2.47
N VAL A 74 -12.58 31.23 -3.14
CA VAL A 74 -11.52 30.91 -4.12
C VAL A 74 -10.37 30.18 -3.44
N HIS A 75 -9.97 30.60 -2.23
CA HIS A 75 -8.93 29.93 -1.46
C HIS A 75 -9.31 28.47 -1.14
N MET A 76 -10.54 28.25 -0.66
CA MET A 76 -11.06 26.94 -0.31
C MET A 76 -11.20 26.03 -1.54
N GLN A 77 -11.65 26.55 -2.68
CA GLN A 77 -11.69 25.79 -3.93
C GLN A 77 -10.28 25.36 -4.38
N ARG A 78 -9.31 26.30 -4.36
CA ARG A 78 -7.92 25.99 -4.69
C ARG A 78 -7.29 24.99 -3.72
N GLN A 79 -7.63 25.07 -2.44
CA GLN A 79 -7.19 24.08 -1.45
C GLN A 79 -7.81 22.71 -1.73
N ALA A 80 -9.11 22.63 -2.06
CA ALA A 80 -9.77 21.36 -2.37
C ALA A 80 -9.17 20.66 -3.59
N VAL A 81 -8.84 21.39 -4.65
CA VAL A 81 -8.14 20.83 -5.82
C VAL A 81 -6.76 20.31 -5.43
N ARG A 82 -5.95 21.11 -4.73
CA ARG A 82 -4.62 20.69 -4.25
C ARG A 82 -4.67 19.46 -3.35
N GLN A 83 -5.66 19.38 -2.45
CA GLN A 83 -5.86 18.24 -1.57
C GLN A 83 -6.22 16.97 -2.36
N ARG A 84 -7.04 17.09 -3.41
CA ARG A 84 -7.37 15.96 -4.29
C ARG A 84 -6.16 15.46 -5.07
N GLU A 85 -5.35 16.37 -5.61
CA GLU A 85 -4.11 16.02 -6.32
C GLU A 85 -3.10 15.33 -5.40
N LEU A 86 -2.91 15.85 -4.19
CA LEU A 86 -2.03 15.23 -3.19
C LEU A 86 -2.53 13.85 -2.78
N ALA A 87 -3.84 13.69 -2.52
CA ALA A 87 -4.43 12.41 -2.18
C ALA A 87 -4.31 11.38 -3.33
N ALA A 88 -4.46 11.82 -4.58
CA ALA A 88 -4.27 10.96 -5.75
C ALA A 88 -2.81 10.48 -5.85
N ARG A 89 -1.84 11.40 -5.72
CA ARG A 89 -0.40 11.04 -5.72
C ARG A 89 -0.03 10.12 -4.56
N GLN A 90 -0.57 10.36 -3.36
CA GLN A 90 -0.33 9.49 -2.21
C GLN A 90 -0.85 8.07 -2.45
N ARG A 91 -2.03 7.92 -3.07
CA ARG A 91 -2.57 6.60 -3.42
C ARG A 91 -1.67 5.88 -4.43
N GLU A 92 -1.25 6.57 -5.48
CA GLU A 92 -0.33 6.02 -6.49
C GLU A 92 0.98 5.54 -5.86
N LEU A 93 1.60 6.36 -4.99
CA LEU A 93 2.81 5.97 -4.26
C LEU A 93 2.62 4.79 -3.31
N ILE A 94 1.46 4.70 -2.64
CA ILE A 94 1.13 3.56 -1.78
C ILE A 94 0.96 2.29 -2.62
N ASP A 95 0.28 2.38 -3.76
CA ASP A 95 0.08 1.25 -4.67
C ASP A 95 1.41 0.75 -5.25
N ASP A 96 2.29 1.67 -5.65
CA ASP A 96 3.66 1.34 -6.11
C ASP A 96 4.51 0.70 -5.02
N LEU A 97 4.44 1.22 -3.79
CA LEU A 97 5.16 0.66 -2.65
C LEU A 97 4.65 -0.76 -2.33
N LEU A 98 3.33 -0.96 -2.33
CA LEU A 98 2.73 -2.28 -2.10
C LEU A 98 3.09 -3.25 -3.22
N ARG A 99 3.10 -2.81 -4.48
CA ARG A 99 3.55 -3.62 -5.61
C ARG A 99 5.00 -4.05 -5.45
N THR A 100 5.90 -3.10 -5.20
CA THR A 100 7.34 -3.36 -5.02
C THR A 100 7.58 -4.30 -3.83
N ARG A 101 6.86 -4.12 -2.72
CA ARG A 101 6.91 -5.03 -1.55
C ARG A 101 6.48 -6.45 -1.89
N ARG A 102 5.43 -6.62 -2.72
CA ARG A 102 4.99 -7.95 -3.17
C ARG A 102 6.03 -8.60 -4.08
N GLU A 103 6.59 -7.84 -5.01
CA GLU A 103 7.66 -8.31 -5.92
C GLU A 103 8.92 -8.71 -5.14
N LEU A 104 9.31 -7.90 -4.14
CA LEU A 104 10.41 -8.22 -3.22
C LEU A 104 10.12 -9.49 -2.42
N ALA A 105 8.96 -9.59 -1.78
CA ALA A 105 8.60 -10.78 -1.01
C ALA A 105 8.53 -12.05 -1.87
N ALA A 106 8.11 -11.94 -3.14
CA ALA A 106 8.15 -13.07 -4.08
C ALA A 106 9.59 -13.48 -4.41
N THR A 107 10.48 -12.51 -4.58
CA THR A 107 11.91 -12.74 -4.84
C THR A 107 12.59 -13.38 -3.63
N GLU A 108 12.39 -12.83 -2.43
CA GLU A 108 12.94 -13.36 -1.18
C GLU A 108 12.47 -14.79 -0.91
N ARG A 109 11.20 -15.12 -1.20
CA ARG A 109 10.72 -16.51 -1.08
C ARG A 109 11.44 -17.45 -2.04
N ARG A 110 11.62 -17.04 -3.30
CA ARG A 110 12.34 -17.85 -4.30
C ARG A 110 13.80 -18.05 -3.89
N GLU A 111 14.48 -16.98 -3.48
CA GLU A 111 15.85 -17.04 -2.98
C GLU A 111 15.95 -17.92 -1.73
N GLY A 112 15.00 -17.79 -0.80
CA GLY A 112 14.91 -18.62 0.39
C GLY A 112 14.74 -20.11 0.07
N THR A 113 13.84 -20.46 -0.87
CA THR A 113 13.66 -21.85 -1.32
C THR A 113 14.93 -22.40 -1.99
N LEU A 114 15.62 -21.60 -2.80
CA LEU A 114 16.87 -22.00 -3.45
C LEU A 114 18.01 -22.19 -2.42
N ALA A 115 18.15 -21.25 -1.48
CA ALA A 115 19.13 -21.34 -0.41
C ALA A 115 18.88 -22.60 0.46
N GLU A 116 17.62 -22.88 0.77
CA GLU A 116 17.24 -24.05 1.55
C GLU A 116 17.48 -25.35 0.78
N ARG A 117 17.15 -25.41 -0.52
CA ARG A 117 17.48 -26.56 -1.38
C ARG A 117 19.00 -26.81 -1.41
N GLN A 118 19.80 -25.75 -1.48
CA GLN A 118 21.27 -25.88 -1.47
C GLN A 118 21.79 -26.35 -0.10
N ARG A 119 21.28 -25.78 1.00
CA ARG A 119 21.61 -26.21 2.36
C ARG A 119 21.32 -27.69 2.54
N LEU A 120 20.12 -28.12 2.16
CA LEU A 120 19.68 -29.51 2.27
C LEU A 120 20.51 -30.44 1.38
N SER A 121 20.86 -30.02 0.16
CA SER A 121 21.73 -30.80 -0.72
C SER A 121 23.11 -31.04 -0.09
N MET A 122 23.68 -30.05 0.60
CA MET A 122 24.96 -30.21 1.31
C MET A 122 24.81 -31.16 2.50
N GLU A 123 23.76 -31.01 3.32
CA GLU A 123 23.51 -31.86 4.48
C GLU A 123 23.26 -33.33 4.09
N ILE A 124 22.53 -33.57 3.00
CA ILE A 124 22.34 -34.92 2.43
C ILE A 124 23.69 -35.46 1.92
N HIS A 125 24.46 -34.66 1.20
CA HIS A 125 25.76 -35.11 0.67
C HIS A 125 26.72 -35.51 1.79
N ASP A 126 26.80 -34.71 2.87
CA ASP A 126 27.65 -34.99 4.02
C ASP A 126 27.21 -36.28 4.74
N THR A 127 25.90 -36.47 4.91
CA THR A 127 25.33 -37.69 5.51
C THR A 127 25.66 -38.93 4.68
N LEU A 128 25.52 -38.84 3.35
CA LEU A 128 25.87 -39.92 2.43
C LEU A 128 27.36 -40.22 2.44
N ALA A 129 28.21 -39.19 2.39
CA ALA A 129 29.67 -39.34 2.43
C ALA A 129 30.13 -40.02 3.72
N GLN A 130 29.56 -39.63 4.86
CA GLN A 130 29.83 -40.25 6.16
C GLN A 130 29.39 -41.72 6.19
N GLY A 131 28.18 -42.01 5.72
CA GLY A 131 27.64 -43.37 5.66
C GLY A 131 28.48 -44.31 4.79
N LEU A 132 28.88 -43.84 3.60
CA LEU A 132 29.75 -44.58 2.68
C LEU A 132 31.15 -44.81 3.27
N SER A 133 31.72 -43.80 3.95
CA SER A 133 33.01 -43.92 4.62
C SER A 133 32.96 -44.97 5.74
N SER A 134 31.89 -44.99 6.55
CA SER A 134 31.68 -46.01 7.58
C SER A 134 31.58 -47.42 6.98
N GLN A 135 30.84 -47.56 5.88
CA GLN A 135 30.70 -48.82 5.15
C GLN A 135 32.04 -49.30 4.60
N GLN A 136 32.84 -48.40 4.00
CA GLN A 136 34.17 -48.71 3.50
C GLN A 136 35.10 -49.18 4.63
N MET A 137 35.09 -48.52 5.79
CA MET A 137 35.90 -48.94 6.94
C MET A 137 35.51 -50.34 7.44
N LEU A 138 34.22 -50.67 7.48
CA LEU A 138 33.74 -52.00 7.87
C LEU A 138 34.14 -53.08 6.86
N LEU A 139 34.06 -52.79 5.57
CA LEU A 139 34.50 -53.72 4.53
C LEU A 139 36.01 -53.96 4.58
N GLN A 140 36.81 -52.91 4.84
CA GLN A 140 38.25 -53.06 5.06
C GLN A 140 38.56 -53.88 6.32
N ALA A 141 37.79 -53.73 7.39
CA ALA A 141 37.94 -54.56 8.60
C ALA A 141 37.58 -56.03 8.32
N ALA A 142 36.55 -56.29 7.52
CA ALA A 142 36.18 -57.63 7.09
C ALA A 142 37.30 -58.31 6.27
N ASP A 143 37.90 -57.59 5.33
CA ASP A 143 38.99 -58.09 4.49
C ASP A 143 40.22 -58.48 5.32
N ARG A 144 40.62 -57.64 6.27
CA ARG A 144 41.76 -57.92 7.18
C ARG A 144 41.53 -59.11 8.11
N THR A 145 40.29 -59.38 8.50
CA THR A 145 39.94 -60.44 9.45
C THR A 145 39.53 -61.75 8.76
N TRP A 146 39.35 -61.75 7.44
CA TRP A 146 38.79 -62.86 6.67
C TRP A 146 39.48 -64.22 6.90
N GLY A 147 40.81 -64.22 6.96
CA GLY A 147 41.60 -65.45 7.18
C GLY A 147 41.79 -65.84 8.65
N ALA A 148 41.77 -64.87 9.56
CA ALA A 148 42.11 -65.09 10.97
C ALA A 148 40.86 -65.34 11.85
N ASP A 149 39.75 -64.65 11.58
CA ASP A 149 38.47 -64.82 12.24
C ASP A 149 37.32 -64.62 11.22
N PRO A 150 36.93 -65.69 10.52
CA PRO A 150 35.85 -65.64 9.53
C PRO A 150 34.51 -65.19 10.10
N GLU A 151 34.24 -65.46 11.38
CA GLU A 151 32.99 -65.03 12.03
C GLU A 151 32.99 -63.52 12.31
N ALA A 152 34.13 -62.94 12.71
CA ALA A 152 34.27 -61.48 12.78
C ALA A 152 34.13 -60.81 11.41
N ALA A 153 34.77 -61.36 10.38
CA ALA A 153 34.65 -60.83 9.03
C ALA A 153 33.18 -60.83 8.54
N ARG A 154 32.45 -61.92 8.77
CA ARG A 154 31.00 -62.01 8.49
C ARG A 154 30.18 -60.99 9.28
N ARG A 155 30.51 -60.71 10.55
CA ARG A 155 29.84 -59.66 11.33
C ARG A 155 30.06 -58.28 10.71
N HIS A 156 31.28 -57.94 10.32
CA HIS A 156 31.58 -56.65 9.68
C HIS A 156 30.82 -56.47 8.35
N VAL A 157 30.75 -57.51 7.51
CA VAL A 157 29.95 -57.49 6.27
C VAL A 157 28.47 -57.28 6.58
N ARG A 158 27.89 -58.03 7.53
CA ARG A 158 26.48 -57.85 7.91
C ARG A 158 26.17 -56.43 8.40
N THR A 159 27.07 -55.84 9.20
CA THR A 159 26.93 -54.45 9.66
C THR A 159 27.00 -53.47 8.49
N ALA A 160 27.94 -53.65 7.56
CA ALA A 160 28.07 -52.83 6.36
C ALA A 160 26.81 -52.90 5.49
N THR A 161 26.25 -54.10 5.28
CA THR A 161 24.98 -54.30 4.55
C THR A 161 23.82 -53.59 5.25
N GLY A 162 23.71 -53.73 6.57
CA GLY A 162 22.66 -53.05 7.34
C GLY A 162 22.76 -51.52 7.30
N ILE A 163 23.97 -50.95 7.23
CA ILE A 163 24.17 -49.50 7.02
C ILE A 163 23.74 -49.10 5.61
N ALA A 164 24.12 -49.87 4.59
CA ALA A 164 23.73 -49.59 3.21
C ALA A 164 22.21 -49.58 3.01
N GLU A 165 21.50 -50.54 3.60
CA GLU A 165 20.03 -50.60 3.57
C GLU A 165 19.39 -49.38 4.23
N ARG A 166 19.91 -48.94 5.38
CA ARG A 166 19.42 -47.73 6.08
C ARG A 166 19.66 -46.47 5.26
N ASN A 167 20.88 -46.27 4.75
CA ASN A 167 21.22 -45.10 3.93
C ASN A 167 20.39 -45.04 2.65
N LEU A 168 20.13 -46.18 2.00
CA LEU A 168 19.29 -46.25 0.80
C LEU A 168 17.84 -45.90 1.12
N ALA A 169 17.30 -46.38 2.24
CA ALA A 169 15.95 -46.05 2.69
C ALA A 169 15.83 -44.54 3.00
N GLU A 170 16.85 -43.96 3.62
CA GLU A 170 16.91 -42.54 3.95
C GLU A 170 17.04 -41.65 2.71
N ALA A 171 17.92 -42.00 1.76
CA ALA A 171 18.03 -41.31 0.47
C ALA A 171 16.71 -41.35 -0.33
N ARG A 172 16.01 -42.49 -0.33
CA ARG A 172 14.69 -42.61 -0.99
C ARG A 172 13.65 -41.71 -0.34
N ARG A 173 13.64 -41.60 1.00
CA ARG A 173 12.77 -40.66 1.72
C ARG A 173 13.08 -39.22 1.34
N PHE A 174 14.34 -38.80 1.37
CA PHE A 174 14.71 -37.44 0.97
C PHE A 174 14.32 -37.08 -0.46
N VAL A 175 14.50 -38.00 -1.42
CA VAL A 175 14.03 -37.79 -2.80
C VAL A 175 12.51 -37.67 -2.86
N HIS A 176 11.77 -38.50 -2.11
CA HIS A 176 10.32 -38.43 -2.07
C HIS A 176 9.82 -37.13 -1.40
N ASP A 177 10.47 -36.67 -0.35
CA ASP A 177 10.09 -35.44 0.36
C ASP A 177 10.40 -34.18 -0.48
N LEU A 178 11.37 -34.26 -1.40
CA LEU A 178 11.71 -33.17 -2.32
C LEU A 178 10.89 -33.18 -3.62
N ALA A 179 10.29 -34.31 -3.99
CA ALA A 179 9.70 -34.51 -5.34
C ALA A 179 8.32 -33.87 -5.59
N PRO A 180 7.44 -33.58 -4.59
CA PRO A 180 6.19 -32.89 -4.90
C PRO A 180 5.94 -31.64 -4.04
N ALA A 181 6.66 -30.56 -4.36
CA ALA A 181 6.21 -29.19 -4.09
C ALA A 181 6.00 -28.37 -5.38
N ASP A 182 6.64 -28.76 -6.49
CA ASP A 182 6.61 -28.02 -7.77
C ASP A 182 5.31 -28.21 -8.59
N LEU A 183 4.41 -29.11 -8.21
CA LEU A 183 3.14 -29.36 -8.92
C LEU A 183 1.91 -28.70 -8.27
N ALA A 184 2.01 -28.20 -7.03
CA ALA A 184 0.87 -27.62 -6.32
C ALA A 184 0.65 -26.12 -6.62
N GLU A 185 1.67 -25.41 -7.11
CA GLU A 185 1.58 -23.95 -7.37
C GLU A 185 1.19 -23.59 -8.82
N GLY A 186 1.08 -24.57 -9.73
CA GLY A 186 0.77 -24.35 -11.15
C GLY A 186 -0.70 -24.52 -11.57
N GLY A 187 -1.61 -24.82 -10.63
CA GLY A 187 -2.97 -25.31 -10.90
C GLY A 187 -4.12 -24.36 -10.58
N GLY A 188 -3.93 -23.05 -10.65
CA GLY A 188 -4.99 -22.06 -10.40
C GLY A 188 -5.09 -21.02 -11.52
N LEU A 189 -5.81 -21.37 -12.58
CA LEU A 189 -6.45 -20.40 -13.49
C LEU A 189 -7.92 -20.24 -13.07
#